data_AF-A0AB37RKF7-F1
#
_entry.id   AF-A0AB37RKF7-F1
#
_cell.length_a   1.000
_cell.length_b   1.000
_cell.length_c   1.000
_cell.angle_alpha   90.00
_cell.angle_beta   90.00
_cell.angle_gamma   90.00
#
_symmetry.space_group_name_H-M   'P 1'
#
loop_
_entity.id
_entity.type
_entity.pdbx_description
1 polymer ?
#
loop_
_entity_poly.entity_id
_entity_poly.type
_entity_poly.pdbx_seq_one_letter_code
_entity_poly.pdbx_strand_id
1 'polypeptide(L)'
;MGNEIIKYDPELNTIPLRKFTPVEMNLFFSIISRMRDKSDQTIRFTFDQLKELSAYKPTANNRFEDDIQRTYEKMMGLHFGRRSKSGLTREFFVLFTEFKIDGDAEEPYVDVKVYERALPLLNKLESWVRYALAEFRDLKSSYAKTMFRLLKQFRTTGYAYFSKEDFFELLDMPKSYWNSPSNVDKFVIKPIKEELTPLFRGLTVRKKYGKGRGKPVIGYSFTWKPEKKDANDFSQGQLQDERQKLFNIQHNGELTEQEKWRAIDKVKGLTLGSTEKQ
;
A
#
# COMPACT_ATOMS: atom_id res chain seq x y z
N MET A 1 -16.89 -10.33 4.76
CA MET A 1 -15.90 -9.33 5.26
C MET A 1 -15.64 -8.20 4.24
N GLY A 2 -16.66 -7.68 3.54
CA GLY A 2 -16.47 -6.70 2.45
C GLY A 2 -16.38 -5.22 2.86
N ASN A 3 -16.45 -4.92 4.16
CA ASN A 3 -16.72 -3.56 4.66
C ASN A 3 -15.68 -3.03 5.66
N GLU A 4 -14.43 -3.50 5.58
CA GLU A 4 -13.37 -2.96 6.47
C GLU A 4 -12.67 -1.76 5.80
N ILE A 5 -12.68 -0.62 6.49
CA ILE A 5 -12.06 0.64 6.03
C ILE A 5 -10.79 0.88 6.83
N ILE A 6 -9.69 1.07 6.11
CA ILE A 6 -8.45 1.58 6.69
C ILE A 6 -8.54 3.10 6.77
N LYS A 7 -8.15 3.66 7.92
CA LYS A 7 -8.00 5.09 8.14
C LYS A 7 -6.80 5.36 9.03
N TYR A 8 -5.88 6.22 8.60
CA TYR A 8 -4.66 6.56 9.36
C TYR A 8 -4.16 7.96 8.97
N ASP A 9 -3.28 8.52 9.80
CA ASP A 9 -2.63 9.82 9.55
C ASP A 9 -1.66 9.75 8.36
N PRO A 10 -1.68 10.71 7.42
CA PRO A 10 -0.77 10.73 6.28
C PRO A 10 0.72 10.52 6.57
N GLU A 11 1.21 10.86 7.76
CA GLU A 11 2.60 10.60 8.18
C GLU A 11 2.97 9.11 8.09
N LEU A 12 2.01 8.19 8.26
CA LEU A 12 2.21 6.74 8.09
C LEU A 12 2.63 6.36 6.66
N ASN A 13 2.33 7.18 5.65
CA ASN A 13 2.77 6.94 4.28
C ASN A 13 4.27 7.14 4.06
N THR A 14 4.95 7.81 4.98
CA THR A 14 6.40 8.05 4.89
C THR A 14 7.23 6.81 5.25
N ILE A 15 6.59 5.76 5.80
CA ILE A 15 7.28 4.53 6.18
C ILE A 15 7.60 3.70 4.93
N PRO A 16 8.88 3.36 4.69
CA PRO A 16 9.26 2.43 3.64
C PRO A 16 8.92 1.00 4.06
N LEU A 17 7.96 0.38 3.38
CA LEU A 17 7.52 -1.00 3.63
C LEU A 17 8.07 -1.99 2.61
N ARG A 18 9.14 -1.66 1.87
CA ARG A 18 9.61 -2.49 0.76
C ARG A 18 10.28 -3.80 1.20
N LYS A 19 10.74 -3.89 2.45
CA LYS A 19 11.18 -5.15 3.07
C LYS A 19 10.01 -6.08 3.42
N PHE A 20 8.78 -5.58 3.33
CA PHE A 20 7.56 -6.35 3.52
C PHE A 20 7.14 -6.97 2.18
N THR A 21 6.81 -8.25 2.20
CA THR A 21 6.09 -8.89 1.10
C THR A 21 4.67 -8.31 1.01
N PRO A 22 3.98 -8.48 -0.13
CA PRO A 22 2.58 -8.04 -0.24
C PRO A 22 1.67 -8.62 0.85
N VAL A 23 1.90 -9.85 1.30
CA VAL A 23 1.12 -10.48 2.39
C VAL A 23 1.44 -9.84 3.73
N GLU A 24 2.72 -9.59 4.01
CA GLU A 24 3.16 -8.88 5.23
C GLU A 24 2.61 -7.45 5.28
N MET A 25 2.54 -6.75 4.14
CA MET A 25 1.88 -5.45 4.04
C MET A 25 0.37 -5.54 4.32
N ASN A 26 -0.30 -6.58 3.82
CA ASN A 26 -1.72 -6.81 4.13
C ASN A 26 -1.90 -6.99 5.64
N LEU A 27 -1.09 -7.85 6.27
CA LEU A 27 -1.14 -8.10 7.70
C LEU A 27 -0.93 -6.81 8.49
N PHE A 28 0.09 -6.02 8.15
CA PHE A 28 0.35 -4.72 8.75
C PHE A 28 -0.88 -3.82 8.70
N PHE A 29 -1.42 -3.55 7.50
CA PHE A 29 -2.53 -2.63 7.35
C PHE A 29 -3.86 -3.15 7.93
N SER A 30 -4.02 -4.46 8.06
CA SER A 30 -5.14 -5.04 8.79
C SER A 30 -5.01 -4.84 10.30
N ILE A 31 -3.80 -4.95 10.88
CA ILE A 31 -3.57 -4.59 12.28
C ILE A 31 -3.83 -3.09 12.48
N ILE A 32 -3.31 -2.22 11.61
CA ILE A 32 -3.60 -0.77 11.62
C ILE A 32 -5.10 -0.49 11.63
N SER A 33 -5.88 -1.17 10.79
CA SER A 33 -7.34 -1.04 10.75
C SER A 33 -7.99 -1.35 12.11
N ARG A 34 -7.50 -2.39 12.79
CA ARG A 34 -8.07 -2.89 14.05
C ARG A 34 -7.61 -2.14 15.29
N MET A 35 -6.41 -1.55 15.24
CA MET A 35 -5.85 -0.68 16.28
C MET A 35 -6.48 0.72 16.29
N ARG A 36 -7.22 1.08 15.23
CA ARG A 36 -7.89 2.37 15.11
C ARG A 36 -8.96 2.53 16.19
N ASP A 37 -9.01 3.73 16.77
CA ASP A 37 -9.98 4.12 17.80
C ASP A 37 -9.93 3.21 19.05
N LYS A 38 -8.78 2.56 19.29
CA LYS A 38 -8.48 1.72 20.46
C LYS A 38 -7.62 2.42 21.52
N SER A 39 -7.15 3.64 21.25
CA SER A 39 -6.27 4.38 22.16
C SER A 39 -5.05 3.51 22.55
N ASP A 40 -4.66 3.50 23.83
CA ASP A 40 -3.50 2.79 24.39
C ASP A 40 -3.79 1.34 24.81
N GLN A 41 -4.93 0.77 24.39
CA GLN A 41 -5.31 -0.59 24.72
C GLN A 41 -4.37 -1.61 24.05
N THR A 42 -4.04 -2.67 24.79
CA THR A 42 -3.46 -3.88 24.20
C THR A 42 -4.57 -4.66 23.49
N ILE A 43 -4.37 -4.95 22.21
CA ILE A 43 -5.33 -5.66 21.37
C ILE A 43 -4.81 -7.06 21.08
N ARG A 44 -5.65 -8.05 21.36
CA ARG A 44 -5.40 -9.46 21.07
C ARG A 44 -5.93 -9.84 19.70
N PHE A 45 -5.11 -10.51 18.91
CA PHE A 45 -5.48 -11.14 17.65
C PHE A 45 -5.23 -12.64 17.70
N THR A 46 -6.24 -13.44 17.41
CA THR A 46 -6.04 -14.88 17.27
C THR A 46 -5.30 -15.18 15.96
N PHE A 47 -4.62 -16.32 15.89
CA PHE A 47 -3.92 -16.70 14.66
C PHE A 47 -4.86 -16.80 13.46
N ASP A 48 -6.08 -17.31 13.66
CA ASP A 48 -7.06 -17.43 12.59
C ASP A 48 -7.57 -16.06 12.12
N GLN A 49 -7.75 -15.10 13.04
CA GLN A 49 -8.04 -13.71 12.67
C GLN A 49 -6.92 -13.13 11.80
N LEU A 50 -5.66 -13.33 12.15
CA LEU A 50 -4.52 -12.82 11.37
C LEU A 50 -4.43 -13.49 9.98
N LYS A 51 -4.73 -14.79 9.86
CA LYS A 51 -4.81 -15.50 8.56
C LYS A 51 -5.88 -14.89 7.67
N GLU A 52 -7.07 -14.68 8.22
CA GLU A 52 -8.21 -14.10 7.51
C GLU A 52 -7.91 -12.67 7.03
N LEU A 53 -7.39 -11.85 7.94
CA LEU A 53 -7.10 -10.43 7.72
C LEU A 53 -6.01 -10.20 6.67
N SER A 54 -5.01 -11.08 6.59
CA SER A 54 -3.91 -10.98 5.62
C SER A 54 -4.23 -11.64 4.26
N ALA A 55 -5.36 -12.34 4.16
CA ALA A 55 -5.65 -13.32 3.11
C ALA A 55 -4.49 -14.30 2.91
N TYR A 56 -3.99 -14.83 4.02
CA TYR A 56 -2.92 -15.81 4.03
C TYR A 56 -3.38 -17.09 3.32
N LYS A 57 -2.54 -17.61 2.42
CA LYS A 57 -2.76 -18.91 1.77
C LYS A 57 -1.69 -19.87 2.25
N PRO A 58 -2.05 -20.98 2.93
CA PRO A 58 -1.07 -21.98 3.33
C PRO A 58 -0.28 -22.48 2.12
N THR A 59 1.04 -22.50 2.22
CA THR A 59 1.91 -23.23 1.30
C THR A 59 2.31 -24.55 1.95
N ALA A 60 2.75 -25.53 1.17
CA ALA A 60 3.05 -26.88 1.65
C ALA A 60 4.08 -26.95 2.79
N ASN A 61 4.91 -25.91 3.00
CA ASN A 61 6.04 -25.93 3.93
C ASN A 61 6.10 -24.76 4.94
N ASN A 62 5.07 -23.89 5.04
CA ASN A 62 5.14 -22.74 5.96
C ASN A 62 4.45 -23.01 7.32
N ARG A 63 5.19 -22.80 8.41
CA ARG A 63 4.61 -22.58 9.74
C ARG A 63 4.17 -21.11 9.81
N PHE A 64 2.86 -20.90 9.90
CA PHE A 64 2.26 -19.56 9.96
C PHE A 64 2.85 -18.70 11.10
N GLU A 65 3.22 -19.34 12.21
CA GLU A 65 3.95 -18.73 13.34
C GLU A 65 5.25 -18.04 12.91
N ASP A 66 6.08 -18.73 12.10
CA ASP A 66 7.34 -18.17 11.64
C ASP A 66 7.11 -16.96 10.71
N ASP A 67 6.05 -17.01 9.89
CA ASP A 67 5.65 -15.89 9.01
C ASP A 67 5.16 -14.68 9.83
N ILE A 68 4.35 -14.95 10.87
CA ILE A 68 3.94 -13.98 11.87
C ILE A 68 5.17 -13.35 12.51
N GLN A 69 6.06 -14.15 13.07
CA GLN A 69 7.24 -13.67 13.79
C GLN A 69 8.11 -12.80 12.89
N ARG A 70 8.43 -13.27 11.67
CA ARG A 70 9.19 -12.49 10.68
C ARG A 70 8.53 -11.15 10.34
N THR A 71 7.21 -11.14 10.22
CA THR A 71 6.48 -9.89 9.95
C THR A 71 6.62 -8.94 11.14
N TYR A 72 6.43 -9.44 12.36
CA TYR A 72 6.51 -8.65 13.58
C TYR A 72 7.92 -8.10 13.84
N GLU A 73 8.97 -8.89 13.62
CA GLU A 73 10.36 -8.42 13.68
C GLU A 73 10.60 -7.24 12.72
N LYS A 74 10.04 -7.31 11.49
CA LYS A 74 10.10 -6.18 10.55
C LYS A 74 9.31 -4.97 11.05
N MET A 75 8.15 -5.17 11.68
CA MET A 75 7.35 -4.08 12.26
C MET A 75 8.07 -3.38 13.41
N MET A 76 8.77 -4.12 14.26
CA MET A 76 9.58 -3.55 15.35
C MET A 76 10.73 -2.68 14.83
N GLY A 77 11.28 -3.01 13.67
CA GLY A 77 12.29 -2.20 12.99
C GLY A 77 11.74 -0.97 12.27
N LEU A 78 10.43 -0.72 12.28
CA LEU A 78 9.84 0.48 11.72
C LEU A 78 10.04 1.65 12.70
N HIS A 79 10.83 2.62 12.26
CA HIS A 79 11.03 3.88 12.97
C HIS A 79 10.34 5.01 12.22
N PHE A 80 9.48 5.74 12.92
CA PHE A 80 9.05 7.07 12.53
C PHE A 80 10.10 8.07 12.93
N GLY A 81 10.19 9.16 12.19
CA GLY A 81 10.95 10.28 12.65
C GLY A 81 10.41 11.61 12.18
N ARG A 82 10.49 12.59 13.07
CA ARG A 82 10.20 13.98 12.76
C ARG A 82 11.49 14.76 12.74
N ARG A 83 11.61 15.63 11.75
CA ARG A 83 12.74 16.54 11.62
C ARG A 83 12.25 17.98 11.67
N SER A 84 12.90 18.81 12.48
CA SER A 84 12.59 20.24 12.50
C SER A 84 12.91 20.88 11.15
N LYS A 85 12.30 22.05 10.86
CA LYS A 85 12.61 22.82 9.65
C LYS A 85 14.10 23.16 9.52
N SER A 86 14.78 23.43 10.64
CA SER A 86 16.24 23.68 10.68
C SER A 86 17.07 22.41 10.49
N GLY A 87 16.46 21.25 10.65
CA GLY A 87 17.10 19.96 10.50
C GLY A 87 18.02 19.52 11.64
N LEU A 88 18.14 20.35 12.68
CA LEU A 88 18.98 20.12 13.87
C LEU A 88 18.31 19.19 14.89
N THR A 89 16.98 19.22 14.97
CA THR A 89 16.23 18.32 15.85
C THR A 89 15.73 17.15 15.03
N ARG A 90 16.00 15.95 15.53
CA ARG A 90 15.54 14.68 14.97
C ARG A 90 14.94 13.87 16.09
N GLU A 91 13.72 13.43 15.89
CA GLU A 91 13.01 12.53 16.77
C GLU A 91 12.85 11.20 16.06
N PHE A 92 12.98 10.09 16.79
CA PHE A 92 12.66 8.76 16.29
C PHE A 92 11.79 8.01 17.29
N PHE A 93 10.77 7.30 16.80
CA PHE A 93 9.93 6.45 17.62
C PHE A 93 9.43 5.23 16.85
N VAL A 94 9.03 4.17 17.56
CA VAL A 94 8.45 2.95 16.97
C VAL A 94 6.92 3.03 16.93
N LEU A 95 6.28 2.23 16.08
CA LEU A 95 4.81 2.20 16.01
C LEU A 95 4.18 1.50 17.23
N PHE A 96 4.83 0.45 17.71
CA PHE A 96 4.28 -0.49 18.68
C PHE A 96 5.31 -0.73 19.79
N THR A 97 4.82 -0.85 21.03
CA THR A 97 5.65 -1.09 22.23
C THR A 97 5.51 -2.50 22.79
N GLU A 98 4.45 -3.22 22.45
CA GLU A 98 4.22 -4.58 22.94
C GLU A 98 3.86 -5.49 21.78
N PHE A 99 4.53 -6.64 21.73
CA PHE A 99 4.25 -7.76 20.86
C PHE A 99 4.49 -9.05 21.64
N LYS A 100 3.42 -9.73 22.04
CA LYS A 100 3.49 -11.05 22.67
C LYS A 100 2.85 -12.07 21.76
N ILE A 101 3.64 -13.02 21.26
CA ILE A 101 3.14 -14.19 20.54
C ILE A 101 3.04 -15.32 21.56
N ASP A 102 1.86 -15.92 21.70
CA ASP A 102 1.61 -17.04 22.61
C ASP A 102 1.01 -18.19 21.80
N GLY A 103 1.89 -19.09 21.35
CA GLY A 103 1.53 -20.28 20.58
C GLY A 103 1.12 -21.48 21.44
N ASP A 104 1.42 -21.44 22.73
CA ASP A 104 1.14 -22.53 23.68
C ASP A 104 -0.25 -22.41 24.32
N ALA A 105 -0.91 -21.26 24.16
CA ALA A 105 -2.29 -21.06 24.58
C ALA A 105 -3.26 -22.00 23.84
N GLU A 106 -4.36 -22.36 24.50
CA GLU A 106 -5.43 -23.19 23.90
C GLU A 106 -5.95 -22.59 22.56
N GLU A 107 -6.06 -21.27 22.51
CA GLU A 107 -6.24 -20.50 21.27
C GLU A 107 -5.01 -19.59 21.06
N PRO A 108 -4.10 -19.93 20.11
CA PRO A 108 -2.91 -19.14 19.85
C PRO A 108 -3.20 -17.69 19.44
N TYR A 109 -2.45 -16.75 20.00
CA TYR A 109 -2.70 -15.33 19.81
C TYR A 109 -1.45 -14.46 19.73
N VAL A 110 -1.66 -13.22 19.28
CA VAL A 110 -0.71 -12.12 19.35
C VAL A 110 -1.34 -10.93 20.05
N ASP A 111 -0.71 -10.45 21.12
CA ASP A 111 -1.07 -9.17 21.76
C ASP A 111 -0.21 -8.04 21.17
N VAL A 112 -0.86 -6.95 20.78
CA VAL A 112 -0.23 -5.77 20.16
C VAL A 112 -0.63 -4.51 20.91
N LYS A 113 0.35 -3.65 21.23
CA LYS A 113 0.10 -2.32 21.80
C LYS A 113 0.80 -1.23 21.00
N VAL A 114 0.04 -0.20 20.60
CA VAL A 114 0.59 0.98 19.92
C VAL A 114 1.40 1.82 20.90
N TYR A 115 2.55 2.31 20.46
CA TYR A 115 3.35 3.22 21.26
C TYR A 115 2.59 4.52 21.52
N GLU A 116 2.62 5.04 22.74
CA GLU A 116 1.87 6.24 23.13
C GLU A 116 2.07 7.43 22.17
N ARG A 117 3.33 7.70 21.76
CA ARG A 117 3.64 8.80 20.83
C ARG A 117 3.18 8.54 19.40
N ALA A 118 2.92 7.27 19.07
CA ALA A 118 2.39 6.87 17.77
C ALA A 118 0.85 6.82 17.74
N LEU A 119 0.17 6.99 18.89
CA LEU A 119 -1.30 7.02 18.95
C LEU A 119 -1.93 8.01 17.96
N PRO A 120 -1.42 9.25 17.77
CA PRO A 120 -1.98 10.20 16.82
C PRO A 120 -1.94 9.72 15.36
N LEU A 121 -1.12 8.72 15.03
CA LEU A 121 -1.08 8.15 13.68
C LEU A 121 -2.32 7.32 13.36
N LEU A 122 -3.02 6.82 14.39
CA LEU A 122 -4.12 5.86 14.28
C LEU A 122 -5.41 6.33 14.98
N ASN A 123 -5.32 7.25 15.93
CA ASN A 123 -6.41 7.70 16.79
C ASN A 123 -6.53 9.22 16.73
N LYS A 124 -7.76 9.74 16.90
CA LYS A 124 -8.06 11.19 16.92
C LYS A 124 -7.49 11.95 15.70
N LEU A 125 -7.65 11.34 14.52
CA LEU A 125 -7.10 11.84 13.26
C LEU A 125 -7.74 13.18 12.83
N GLU A 126 -6.95 14.25 12.78
CA GLU A 126 -7.36 15.55 12.22
C GLU A 126 -7.45 15.49 10.68
N SER A 127 -6.52 14.77 10.06
CA SER A 127 -6.49 14.47 8.63
C SER A 127 -6.23 12.98 8.43
N TRP A 128 -6.65 12.42 7.30
CA TRP A 128 -6.50 10.97 7.10
C TRP A 128 -6.39 10.56 5.64
N VAL A 129 -5.66 9.48 5.44
CA VAL A 129 -5.79 8.61 4.28
C VAL A 129 -6.88 7.59 4.60
N ARG A 130 -7.75 7.28 3.63
CA ARG A 130 -8.72 6.19 3.76
C ARG A 130 -8.91 5.41 2.47
N TYR A 131 -9.27 4.15 2.61
CA TYR A 131 -9.61 3.23 1.52
C TYR A 131 -10.18 1.91 2.07
N ALA A 132 -10.83 1.12 1.22
CA ALA A 132 -11.26 -0.22 1.59
C ALA A 132 -10.06 -1.18 1.68
N LEU A 133 -10.00 -1.96 2.77
CA LEU A 133 -8.96 -2.95 2.99
C LEU A 133 -8.91 -3.98 1.85
N ALA A 134 -10.06 -4.36 1.30
CA ALA A 134 -10.16 -5.28 0.18
C ALA A 134 -9.40 -4.79 -1.07
N GLU A 135 -9.53 -3.51 -1.44
CA GLU A 135 -8.80 -2.93 -2.58
C GLU A 135 -7.30 -3.05 -2.40
N PHE A 136 -6.80 -2.76 -1.19
CA PHE A 136 -5.39 -2.85 -0.88
C PHE A 136 -4.88 -4.30 -0.90
N ARG A 137 -5.66 -5.22 -0.34
CA ARG A 137 -5.32 -6.65 -0.23
C ARG A 137 -5.20 -7.33 -1.60
N ASP A 138 -6.00 -6.91 -2.56
CA ASP A 138 -6.03 -7.48 -3.91
C ASP A 138 -4.75 -7.19 -4.70
N LEU A 139 -4.07 -6.07 -4.41
CA LEU A 139 -2.79 -5.70 -5.03
C LEU A 139 -1.72 -6.78 -4.80
N LYS A 140 -0.88 -7.06 -5.79
CA LYS A 140 0.17 -8.09 -5.73
C LYS A 140 1.57 -7.51 -5.77
N SER A 141 1.75 -6.29 -6.29
CA SER A 141 3.04 -5.61 -6.27
C SER A 141 3.20 -4.76 -5.01
N SER A 142 4.35 -4.90 -4.33
CA SER A 142 4.70 -4.03 -3.19
C SER A 142 4.84 -2.56 -3.61
N TYR A 143 5.36 -2.29 -4.82
CA TYR A 143 5.37 -0.94 -5.38
C TYR A 143 3.96 -0.41 -5.66
N ALA A 144 3.06 -1.24 -6.20
CA ALA A 144 1.67 -0.83 -6.42
C ALA A 144 0.96 -0.54 -5.09
N LYS A 145 1.17 -1.37 -4.06
CA LYS A 145 0.64 -1.14 -2.70
C LYS A 145 1.13 0.16 -2.09
N THR A 146 2.43 0.43 -2.13
CA THR A 146 2.97 1.69 -1.60
C THR A 146 2.44 2.88 -2.39
N MET A 147 2.43 2.81 -3.73
CA MET A 147 1.91 3.90 -4.55
C MET A 147 0.40 4.11 -4.35
N PHE A 148 -0.39 3.05 -4.18
CA PHE A 148 -1.82 3.14 -3.88
C PHE A 148 -2.07 4.00 -2.64
N ARG A 149 -1.34 3.75 -1.56
CA ARG A 149 -1.44 4.50 -0.30
C ARG A 149 -1.07 5.98 -0.47
N LEU A 150 0.02 6.23 -1.18
CA LEU A 150 0.50 7.57 -1.49
C LEU A 150 -0.52 8.34 -2.35
N LEU A 151 -1.14 7.71 -3.35
CA LEU A 151 -2.16 8.36 -4.18
C LEU A 151 -3.49 8.55 -3.44
N LYS A 152 -3.91 7.62 -2.57
CA LYS A 152 -5.13 7.75 -1.77
C LYS A 152 -5.11 8.98 -0.83
N GLN A 153 -3.93 9.44 -0.41
CA GLN A 153 -3.77 10.70 0.31
C GLN A 153 -4.26 11.92 -0.50
N PHE A 154 -4.21 11.86 -1.82
CA PHE A 154 -4.60 12.93 -2.73
C PHE A 154 -5.89 12.61 -3.50
N ARG A 155 -6.70 11.64 -3.03
CA ARG A 155 -7.84 11.08 -3.78
C ARG A 155 -8.84 12.12 -4.29
N THR A 156 -9.08 13.19 -3.53
CA THR A 156 -10.01 14.28 -3.87
C THR A 156 -9.37 15.39 -4.71
N THR A 157 -8.04 15.41 -4.84
CA THR A 157 -7.29 16.36 -5.66
C THR A 157 -7.07 15.81 -7.07
N GLY A 158 -6.84 14.50 -7.19
CA GLY A 158 -6.60 13.85 -8.48
C GLY A 158 -5.20 14.09 -9.07
N TYR A 159 -4.27 14.60 -8.26
CA TYR A 159 -2.91 14.94 -8.68
C TYR A 159 -1.92 14.68 -7.54
N ALA A 160 -0.80 14.04 -7.87
CA ALA A 160 0.35 13.93 -6.98
C ALA A 160 1.64 14.12 -7.79
N TYR A 161 2.60 14.85 -7.21
CA TYR A 161 3.93 15.02 -7.75
C TYR A 161 4.97 14.59 -6.72
N PHE A 162 5.97 13.86 -7.18
CA PHE A 162 7.12 13.45 -6.39
C PHE A 162 8.38 13.86 -7.12
N SER A 163 9.34 14.46 -6.42
CA SER A 163 10.69 14.60 -6.96
C SER A 163 11.27 13.21 -7.25
N LYS A 164 12.31 13.11 -8.07
CA LYS A 164 12.94 11.81 -8.37
C LYS A 164 13.42 11.15 -7.07
N GLU A 165 14.03 11.95 -6.20
CA GLU A 165 14.57 11.53 -4.92
C GLU A 165 13.44 11.05 -3.99
N ASP A 166 12.40 11.86 -3.76
CA ASP A 166 11.27 11.47 -2.92
C ASP A 166 10.56 10.22 -3.46
N PHE A 167 10.37 10.12 -4.77
CA PHE A 167 9.74 8.96 -5.40
C PHE A 167 10.54 7.69 -5.14
N PHE A 168 11.87 7.78 -5.22
CA PHE A 168 12.75 6.64 -4.99
C PHE A 168 12.87 6.28 -3.52
N GLU A 169 12.89 7.26 -2.62
CA GLU A 169 12.93 7.04 -1.17
C GLU A 169 11.62 6.46 -0.64
N LEU A 170 10.47 7.01 -1.03
CA LEU A 170 9.14 6.55 -0.59
C LEU A 170 8.83 5.13 -1.08
N LEU A 171 9.28 4.77 -2.29
CA LEU A 171 9.18 3.41 -2.81
C LEU A 171 10.34 2.50 -2.36
N ASP A 172 11.27 3.05 -1.57
CA ASP A 172 12.50 2.41 -1.07
C ASP A 172 13.22 1.65 -2.20
N MET A 173 13.39 2.30 -3.35
CA MET A 173 13.95 1.69 -4.56
C MET A 173 15.43 1.33 -4.39
N PRO A 174 15.91 0.16 -4.87
CA PRO A 174 17.31 -0.20 -4.73
C PRO A 174 18.14 0.79 -5.53
N LYS A 175 19.29 1.21 -4.99
CA LYS A 175 20.20 2.13 -5.68
C LYS A 175 20.59 1.67 -7.09
N SER A 176 20.63 0.36 -7.34
CA SER A 176 20.88 -0.22 -8.67
C SER A 176 19.85 0.18 -9.73
N TYR A 177 18.63 0.56 -9.33
CA TYR A 177 17.58 1.02 -10.27
C TYR A 177 17.70 2.52 -10.57
N TRP A 178 18.35 3.30 -9.70
CA TRP A 178 18.32 4.77 -9.75
C TRP A 178 18.97 5.36 -11.00
N ASN A 179 19.92 4.61 -11.58
CA ASN A 179 20.68 4.99 -12.76
C ASN A 179 20.15 4.35 -14.06
N SER A 180 19.11 3.51 -13.99
CA SER A 180 18.53 2.84 -15.16
C SER A 180 17.05 3.18 -15.29
N PRO A 181 16.69 4.19 -16.11
CA PRO A 181 15.30 4.55 -16.37
C PRO A 181 14.45 3.37 -16.86
N SER A 182 15.04 2.47 -17.63
CA SER A 182 14.38 1.25 -18.13
C SER A 182 13.99 0.30 -16.99
N ASN A 183 14.85 0.13 -15.97
CA ASN A 183 14.52 -0.68 -14.80
C ASN A 183 13.37 -0.06 -14.00
N VAL A 184 13.36 1.26 -13.84
CA VAL A 184 12.26 1.97 -13.17
C VAL A 184 10.95 1.74 -13.93
N ASP A 185 10.95 1.89 -15.25
CA ASP A 185 9.77 1.69 -16.07
C ASP A 185 9.25 0.24 -15.98
N LYS A 186 10.15 -0.74 -16.12
CA LYS A 186 9.80 -2.16 -16.16
C LYS A 186 9.35 -2.71 -14.80
N PHE A 187 10.05 -2.37 -13.73
CA PHE A 187 9.87 -3.02 -12.42
C PHE A 187 9.07 -2.18 -11.43
N VAL A 188 8.88 -0.89 -11.68
CA VAL A 188 8.18 0.03 -10.77
C VAL A 188 6.94 0.61 -11.43
N ILE A 189 7.10 1.34 -12.54
CA ILE A 189 5.97 2.05 -13.18
C ILE A 189 4.99 1.08 -13.81
N LYS A 190 5.46 0.06 -14.55
CA LYS A 190 4.59 -0.93 -15.20
C LYS A 190 3.65 -1.64 -14.20
N PRO A 191 4.13 -2.24 -13.09
CA PRO A 191 3.21 -2.87 -12.13
C PRO A 191 2.28 -1.87 -11.44
N ILE A 192 2.72 -0.62 -11.20
CA ILE A 192 1.85 0.45 -10.69
C ILE A 192 0.72 0.75 -11.70
N LYS A 193 1.03 0.91 -13.00
CA LYS A 193 0.01 1.14 -14.04
C LYS A 193 -0.97 -0.02 -14.14
N GLU A 194 -0.47 -1.26 -14.20
CA GLU A 194 -1.29 -2.47 -14.36
C GLU A 194 -2.25 -2.68 -13.18
N GLU A 195 -1.82 -2.39 -11.94
CA GLU A 195 -2.63 -2.66 -10.75
C GLU A 195 -3.45 -1.47 -10.25
N LEU A 196 -3.04 -0.23 -10.50
CA LEU A 196 -3.73 0.96 -9.98
C LEU A 196 -4.72 1.56 -10.97
N THR A 197 -4.57 1.35 -12.28
CA THR A 197 -5.56 1.81 -13.26
C THR A 197 -6.99 1.32 -12.99
N PRO A 198 -7.21 0.06 -12.57
CA PRO A 198 -8.54 -0.40 -12.19
C PRO A 198 -9.18 0.40 -11.03
N LEU A 199 -8.35 0.96 -10.15
CA LEU A 199 -8.78 1.64 -8.91
C LEU A 199 -8.83 3.17 -9.05
N PHE A 200 -8.01 3.75 -9.91
CA PHE A 200 -7.94 5.19 -10.16
C PHE A 200 -8.36 5.50 -11.59
N ARG A 201 -9.60 5.97 -11.76
CA ARG A 201 -10.18 6.24 -13.09
C ARG A 201 -9.35 7.27 -13.85
N GLY A 202 -8.86 6.90 -15.03
CA GLY A 202 -8.04 7.78 -15.87
C GLY A 202 -6.65 8.04 -15.30
N LEU A 203 -6.07 7.06 -14.60
CA LEU A 203 -4.71 7.15 -14.08
C LEU A 203 -3.70 7.38 -15.20
N THR A 204 -2.93 8.46 -15.07
CA THR A 204 -1.85 8.85 -15.97
C THR A 204 -0.56 8.98 -15.17
N VAL A 205 0.54 8.44 -15.71
CA VAL A 205 1.89 8.61 -15.14
C VAL A 205 2.76 9.36 -16.14
N ARG A 206 3.44 10.41 -15.69
CA ARG A 206 4.35 11.21 -16.51
C ARG A 206 5.66 11.46 -15.80
N LYS A 207 6.76 11.31 -16.54
CA LYS A 207 8.07 11.79 -16.12
C LYS A 207 8.16 13.29 -16.34
N LYS A 208 8.69 14.01 -15.36
CA LYS A 208 9.10 15.41 -15.49
C LYS A 208 10.58 15.45 -15.80
N TYR A 209 10.94 16.25 -16.79
CA TYR A 209 12.31 16.35 -17.30
C TYR A 209 12.89 17.73 -17.01
N GLY A 210 14.14 17.76 -16.55
CA GLY A 210 14.90 18.98 -16.35
C GLY A 210 15.44 19.56 -17.67
N LYS A 211 15.94 20.80 -17.60
CA LYS A 211 16.50 21.52 -18.76
C LYS A 211 17.96 21.17 -19.08
N GLY A 212 18.61 20.31 -18.28
CA GLY A 212 20.02 19.92 -18.45
C GLY A 212 20.26 19.02 -19.67
N ARG A 213 21.55 18.85 -20.03
CA ARG A 213 21.99 17.96 -21.12
C ARG A 213 21.44 16.55 -20.91
N GLY A 214 20.85 15.97 -21.97
CA GLY A 214 20.25 14.64 -21.92
C GLY A 214 18.84 14.58 -21.32
N LYS A 215 18.21 15.73 -21.01
CA LYS A 215 16.85 15.82 -20.42
C LYS A 215 16.69 14.85 -19.24
N PRO A 216 17.40 15.06 -18.12
CA PRO A 216 17.34 14.15 -16.99
C PRO A 216 15.92 14.12 -16.41
N VAL A 217 15.47 12.94 -15.96
CA VAL A 217 14.22 12.82 -15.18
C VAL A 217 14.46 13.46 -13.80
N ILE A 218 13.59 14.40 -13.42
CA ILE A 218 13.66 15.12 -12.14
C ILE A 218 12.47 14.83 -11.23
N GLY A 219 11.47 14.10 -11.72
CA GLY A 219 10.30 13.72 -10.93
C GLY A 219 9.25 12.96 -11.71
N TYR A 220 8.21 12.56 -11.01
CA TYR A 220 7.09 11.79 -11.53
C TYR A 220 5.78 12.46 -11.08
N SER A 221 4.88 12.69 -12.02
CA SER A 221 3.52 13.15 -11.73
C SER A 221 2.50 12.07 -12.04
N PHE A 222 1.55 11.91 -11.14
CA PHE A 222 0.40 11.02 -11.25
C PHE A 222 -0.85 11.89 -11.32
N THR A 223 -1.73 11.62 -12.28
CA THR A 223 -3.03 12.30 -12.39
C THR A 223 -4.14 11.29 -12.57
N TRP A 224 -5.32 11.56 -12.03
CA TRP A 224 -6.51 10.71 -12.18
C TRP A 224 -7.77 11.56 -11.97
N LYS A 225 -8.93 11.01 -12.30
CA LYS A 225 -10.20 11.66 -12.01
C LYS A 225 -10.42 11.72 -10.49
N PRO A 226 -10.54 12.93 -9.89
CA PRO A 226 -10.71 13.05 -8.45
C PRO A 226 -11.98 12.35 -7.95
N GLU A 227 -11.89 11.75 -6.76
CA GLU A 227 -13.04 11.21 -6.05
C GLU A 227 -13.87 12.34 -5.41
N LYS A 228 -15.19 12.13 -5.29
CA LYS A 228 -16.01 13.02 -4.46
C LYS A 228 -15.60 12.92 -3.00
N LYS A 229 -15.71 14.02 -2.25
CA LYS A 229 -15.34 14.07 -0.82
C LYS A 229 -16.11 13.03 0.01
N ASP A 230 -17.38 12.88 -0.29
CA ASP A 230 -18.37 11.97 0.32
C ASP A 230 -18.45 10.59 -0.35
N ALA A 231 -17.56 10.28 -1.31
CA ALA A 231 -17.56 8.98 -1.98
C ALA A 231 -17.51 7.83 -0.97
N ASN A 232 -18.31 6.79 -1.21
CA ASN A 232 -18.32 5.60 -0.37
C ASN A 232 -17.18 4.66 -0.80
N ASP A 233 -16.39 4.20 0.17
CA ASP A 233 -15.29 3.24 -0.05
C ASP A 233 -15.78 1.77 0.01
N PHE A 234 -17.05 1.52 0.39
CA PHE A 234 -17.60 0.17 0.47
C PHE A 234 -17.89 -0.45 -0.91
N SER A 235 -17.63 -1.76 -1.01
CA SER A 235 -17.97 -2.59 -2.18
C SER A 235 -19.43 -2.41 -2.57
N GLN A 236 -19.70 -2.29 -3.87
CA GLN A 236 -21.05 -2.31 -4.44
C GLN A 236 -21.47 -3.73 -4.87
N GLY A 237 -20.71 -4.74 -4.43
CA GLY A 237 -20.85 -6.13 -4.86
C GLY A 237 -19.82 -6.49 -5.94
N GLN A 238 -19.37 -7.75 -5.90
CA GLN A 238 -18.26 -8.25 -6.72
C GLN A 238 -18.43 -7.94 -8.21
N LEU A 239 -19.63 -8.17 -8.77
CA LEU A 239 -19.92 -7.92 -10.18
C LEU A 239 -19.83 -6.43 -10.55
N GLN A 240 -20.32 -5.54 -9.69
CA GLN A 240 -20.31 -4.11 -9.97
C GLN A 240 -18.90 -3.53 -9.82
N ASP A 241 -18.17 -3.96 -8.79
CA ASP A 241 -16.78 -3.57 -8.56
C ASP A 241 -15.88 -4.04 -9.73
N GLU A 242 -16.05 -5.29 -10.19
CA GLU A 242 -15.31 -5.82 -11.33
C GLU A 242 -15.63 -5.04 -12.61
N ARG A 243 -16.92 -4.79 -12.89
CA ARG A 243 -17.32 -3.98 -14.06
C ARG A 243 -16.67 -2.59 -14.04
N GLN A 244 -16.65 -1.93 -12.89
CA GLN A 244 -16.03 -0.61 -12.76
C GLN A 244 -14.50 -0.67 -12.96
N LYS A 245 -13.83 -1.69 -12.42
CA LYS A 245 -12.40 -1.96 -12.63
C LYS A 245 -12.09 -2.17 -14.11
N LEU A 246 -12.85 -3.02 -14.80
CA LEU A 246 -12.67 -3.31 -16.23
C LEU A 246 -12.95 -2.07 -17.09
N PHE A 247 -13.99 -1.30 -16.77
CA PHE A 247 -14.28 -0.02 -17.43
C PHE A 247 -13.10 0.95 -17.31
N ASN A 248 -12.52 1.08 -16.11
CA ASN A 248 -11.38 1.96 -15.90
C ASN A 248 -10.16 1.54 -16.75
N ILE A 249 -9.93 0.24 -16.95
CA ILE A 249 -8.84 -0.28 -17.79
C ILE A 249 -9.10 -0.01 -19.28
N GLN A 250 -10.28 -0.41 -19.77
CA GLN A 250 -10.62 -0.36 -21.20
C GLN A 250 -10.62 1.09 -21.74
N HIS A 251 -11.11 2.02 -20.93
CA HIS A 251 -11.23 3.43 -21.30
C HIS A 251 -10.03 4.29 -20.89
N ASN A 252 -8.92 3.69 -20.44
CA ASN A 252 -7.69 4.43 -20.17
C ASN A 252 -6.77 4.45 -21.40
N GLY A 253 -6.66 5.61 -22.06
CA GLY A 253 -5.78 5.81 -23.22
C GLY A 253 -4.29 5.80 -22.91
N GLU A 254 -3.90 5.75 -21.62
CA GLU A 254 -2.50 5.74 -21.17
C GLU A 254 -1.88 4.35 -21.10
N LEU A 255 -2.70 3.31 -21.28
CA LEU A 255 -2.25 1.92 -21.29
C LEU A 255 -2.11 1.44 -22.73
N THR A 256 -1.02 0.74 -23.00
CA THR A 256 -0.93 -0.07 -24.23
C THR A 256 -1.91 -1.24 -24.14
N GLU A 257 -2.25 -1.86 -25.27
CA GLU A 257 -3.13 -3.05 -25.28
C GLU A 257 -2.57 -4.18 -24.41
N GLN A 258 -1.26 -4.41 -24.46
CA GLN A 258 -0.61 -5.39 -23.58
C GLN A 258 -0.76 -5.05 -22.09
N GLU A 259 -0.63 -3.77 -21.72
CA GLU A 259 -0.85 -3.34 -20.33
C GLU A 259 -2.32 -3.52 -19.93
N LYS A 260 -3.28 -3.26 -20.83
CA LYS A 260 -4.71 -3.49 -20.57
C LYS A 260 -5.00 -4.97 -20.35
N TRP A 261 -4.52 -5.86 -21.21
CA TRP A 261 -4.72 -7.31 -21.05
C TRP A 261 -4.16 -7.82 -19.72
N ARG A 262 -2.95 -7.40 -19.36
CA ARG A 262 -2.33 -7.79 -18.09
C ARG A 262 -3.07 -7.23 -16.88
N ALA A 263 -3.60 -6.01 -16.97
CA ALA A 263 -4.45 -5.43 -15.93
C ALA A 263 -5.78 -6.21 -15.79
N ILE A 264 -6.38 -6.63 -16.91
CA ILE A 264 -7.59 -7.48 -16.92
C ILE A 264 -7.31 -8.84 -16.27
N ASP A 265 -6.20 -9.51 -16.64
CA ASP A 265 -5.79 -10.77 -16.04
C ASP A 265 -5.66 -10.64 -14.51
N LYS A 266 -5.03 -9.55 -14.04
CA LYS A 266 -4.89 -9.27 -12.61
C LYS A 266 -6.23 -9.07 -11.90
N VAL A 267 -7.16 -8.31 -12.50
CA VAL A 267 -8.50 -8.08 -11.93
C VAL A 267 -9.28 -9.39 -11.83
N LYS A 268 -9.18 -10.24 -12.85
CA LYS A 268 -9.90 -11.53 -12.92
C LYS A 268 -9.18 -12.68 -12.19
N GLY A 269 -7.99 -12.45 -11.65
CA GLY A 269 -7.18 -13.49 -11.02
C GLY A 269 -6.67 -14.56 -12.00
N LEU A 270 -6.51 -14.22 -13.28
CA LEU A 270 -6.03 -15.12 -14.33
C LEU A 270 -4.51 -15.15 -14.42
N THR A 271 -3.99 -16.17 -15.11
CA THR A 271 -2.58 -16.22 -15.51
C THR A 271 -2.24 -15.04 -16.42
N LEU A 272 -1.15 -14.34 -16.13
CA LEU A 272 -0.73 -13.17 -16.90
C LEU A 272 -0.44 -13.53 -18.37
N GLY A 273 -1.02 -12.75 -19.29
CA GLY A 273 -0.95 -12.96 -20.73
C GLY A 273 -2.03 -13.88 -21.29
N SER A 274 -3.03 -14.27 -20.48
CA SER A 274 -4.12 -15.14 -20.94
C SER A 274 -5.17 -14.40 -21.77
N THR A 275 -5.46 -13.15 -21.40
CA THR A 275 -6.43 -12.30 -22.12
C THR A 275 -5.93 -11.90 -23.52
N GLU A 276 -4.61 -11.81 -23.74
CA GLU A 276 -4.03 -11.50 -25.05
C GLU A 276 -4.27 -12.59 -26.11
N LYS A 277 -4.52 -13.83 -25.68
CA LYS A 277 -4.65 -15.00 -26.56
C LYS A 277 -6.09 -15.31 -26.95
N GLN A 278 -7.06 -14.51 -26.51
CA GLN A 278 -8.49 -14.67 -26.77
C GLN A 278 -8.93 -13.70 -27.86
#